data_AF-A0A1X7UIT6-F1
#
_entry.id   AF-A0A1X7UIT6-F1
#
_cell.length_a   1.000
_cell.length_b   1.000
_cell.length_c   1.000
_cell.angle_alpha   90.00
_cell.angle_beta   90.00
_cell.angle_gamma   90.00
#
_symmetry.space_group_name_H-M   'P 1'
#
loop_
_entity.id
_entity.type
_entity.pdbx_description
1 polymer ?
#
loop_
_entity_poly.entity_id
_entity_poly.type
_entity_poly.pdbx_seq_one_letter_code
_entity_poly.pdbx_strand_id
1 'polypeptide(L)'
;MLFKYRLTPQTSTGLSPAELLMGRKLCNKLDLLHPDISHYLTQQQQNWSDSGRASACRKFKVGDTLFARNYRGTPAWIPVTVVKVTGPVSYIVKTTDGIEFR
;
A
#
# COMPACT_ATOMS: atom_id res chain seq x y z
N MET A 1 6.20 9.04 -24.73
CA MET A 1 6.85 8.84 -23.42
C MET A 1 6.17 7.82 -22.49
N LEU A 2 5.14 7.06 -22.94
CA LEU A 2 4.45 6.06 -22.10
C LEU A 2 5.05 4.64 -22.19
N PHE A 3 5.55 4.28 -23.38
CA PHE A 3 6.17 2.98 -23.63
C PHE A 3 7.36 2.70 -22.70
N LYS A 4 8.21 3.72 -22.48
CA LYS A 4 9.36 3.61 -21.56
C LYS A 4 8.92 3.29 -20.13
N TYR A 5 7.90 3.97 -19.61
CA TYR A 5 7.36 3.71 -18.28
C TYR A 5 6.80 2.28 -18.14
N ARG A 6 6.13 1.77 -19.18
CA ARG A 6 5.56 0.42 -19.17
C ARG A 6 6.61 -0.69 -19.26
N LEU A 7 7.82 -0.37 -19.75
CA LEU A 7 8.93 -1.30 -19.92
C LEU A 7 10.00 -1.17 -18.83
N THR A 8 10.06 -0.06 -18.12
CA THR A 8 11.00 0.09 -17.00
C THR A 8 10.55 -0.82 -15.86
N PRO A 9 11.43 -1.70 -15.35
CA PRO A 9 11.11 -2.53 -14.19
C PRO A 9 10.82 -1.64 -12.99
N GLN A 10 9.74 -1.93 -12.28
CA GLN A 10 9.38 -1.19 -11.09
C GLN A 10 10.35 -1.56 -9.96
N THR A 11 10.89 -0.56 -9.26
CA THR A 11 11.86 -0.76 -8.17
C THR A 11 11.34 -1.61 -7.01
N SER A 12 10.02 -1.72 -6.87
CA SER A 12 9.33 -2.50 -5.84
C SER A 12 8.88 -3.88 -6.28
N THR A 13 9.18 -4.31 -7.51
CA THR A 13 8.76 -5.64 -8.02
C THR A 13 9.83 -6.27 -8.92
N GLY A 14 10.78 -5.49 -9.44
CA GLY A 14 11.75 -5.93 -10.45
C GLY A 14 11.13 -6.23 -11.82
N LEU A 15 9.79 -6.29 -11.90
CA LEU A 15 9.01 -6.50 -13.10
C LEU A 15 8.43 -5.17 -13.59
N SER A 16 8.36 -5.03 -14.90
CA SER A 16 7.71 -3.91 -15.56
C SER A 16 6.18 -4.07 -15.54
N PRO A 17 5.41 -2.98 -15.62
CA PRO A 17 3.95 -3.04 -15.69
C PRO A 17 3.44 -3.89 -16.86
N ALA A 18 4.14 -3.89 -18.01
CA ALA A 18 3.77 -4.71 -19.15
C ALA A 18 4.01 -6.21 -18.89
N GLU A 19 5.07 -6.57 -18.16
CA GLU A 19 5.32 -7.95 -17.73
C GLU A 19 4.24 -8.44 -16.78
N LEU A 20 3.87 -7.62 -15.80
CA LEU A 20 2.83 -7.97 -14.84
C LEU A 20 1.46 -8.14 -15.52
N LEU A 21 1.19 -7.34 -16.56
CA LEU A 21 -0.07 -7.39 -17.30
C LEU A 21 -0.13 -8.52 -18.33
N MET A 22 0.96 -8.77 -19.06
CA MET A 22 0.99 -9.71 -20.20
C MET A 22 1.64 -11.05 -19.89
N GLY A 23 2.21 -11.22 -18.69
CA GLY A 23 2.88 -12.45 -18.27
C GLY A 23 4.17 -12.77 -19.03
N ARG A 24 4.68 -11.83 -19.85
CA ARG A 24 5.94 -11.99 -20.61
C ARG A 24 6.74 -10.69 -20.65
N LYS A 25 8.06 -10.82 -20.72
CA LYS A 25 8.98 -9.70 -20.92
C LYS A 25 8.89 -9.15 -22.33
N LEU A 26 8.47 -7.89 -22.44
CA LEU A 26 8.58 -7.15 -23.70
C LEU A 26 10.02 -6.64 -23.83
N CYS A 27 10.86 -7.42 -24.52
CA CYS A 27 12.27 -7.09 -24.69
C CYS A 27 12.43 -5.81 -25.53
N ASN A 28 13.30 -4.92 -25.07
CA ASN A 28 13.75 -3.77 -25.84
C ASN A 28 15.26 -3.89 -26.14
N LYS A 29 15.79 -3.08 -27.05
CA LYS A 29 17.20 -3.15 -27.47
C LYS A 29 18.21 -2.91 -26.31
N LEU A 30 17.80 -2.23 -25.24
CA LEU A 30 18.65 -1.98 -24.07
C LEU A 30 18.69 -3.17 -23.12
N ASP A 31 17.63 -3.97 -23.10
CA ASP A 31 17.54 -5.20 -22.31
C ASP A 31 18.51 -6.28 -22.82
N LEU A 32 18.83 -6.26 -24.12
CA LEU A 32 19.84 -7.13 -24.74
C LEU A 32 21.29 -6.76 -24.35
N LEU A 33 21.52 -5.55 -23.85
CA LEU A 33 22.84 -5.08 -23.40
C LEU A 33 23.11 -5.36 -21.92
N HIS A 34 22.11 -5.84 -21.18
CA HIS A 34 22.18 -5.94 -19.73
C HIS A 34 22.42 -7.39 -19.29
N PRO A 35 23.43 -7.67 -18.45
CA PRO A 35 23.60 -9.00 -17.86
C PRO A 35 22.42 -9.33 -16.92
N ASP A 36 22.10 -10.61 -16.73
CA ASP A 36 20.95 -11.06 -15.93
C ASP A 36 21.06 -10.63 -14.43
N ILE A 37 20.43 -9.51 -14.05
CA ILE A 37 20.36 -9.00 -12.66
C ILE A 37 19.15 -9.59 -11.90
N SER A 38 18.41 -10.52 -12.50
CA SER A 38 17.18 -11.12 -11.96
C SER A 38 17.32 -11.61 -10.51
N HIS A 39 18.45 -12.25 -10.16
CA HIS A 39 18.70 -12.75 -8.80
C HIS A 39 18.82 -11.63 -7.76
N TYR A 40 19.48 -10.52 -8.10
CA TYR A 40 19.60 -9.36 -7.22
C TYR A 40 18.23 -8.69 -6.99
N LEU A 41 17.41 -8.59 -8.05
CA LEU A 41 16.06 -8.03 -7.95
C LEU A 41 15.14 -8.88 -7.05
N THR A 42 15.19 -10.21 -7.18
CA THR A 42 14.41 -11.12 -6.32
C THR A 42 14.84 -11.00 -4.85
N GLN A 43 16.14 -10.94 -4.58
CA GLN A 43 16.64 -10.76 -3.23
C GLN A 43 16.26 -9.39 -2.65
N GLN A 44 16.33 -8.33 -3.46
CA GLN A 44 15.89 -7.00 -3.05
C GLN A 44 14.39 -7.01 -2.74
N GLN A 45 13.57 -7.71 -3.54
CA GLN A 45 12.13 -7.85 -3.33
C GLN A 45 11.79 -8.49 -1.98
N GLN A 46 12.48 -9.59 -1.64
CA GLN A 46 12.30 -10.28 -0.36
C GLN A 46 12.70 -9.37 0.81
N ASN A 47 13.81 -8.64 0.66
CA ASN A 47 14.24 -7.66 1.66
C ASN A 47 13.21 -6.53 1.82
N TRP A 48 12.56 -6.07 0.75
CA TRP A 48 11.50 -5.05 0.83
C TRP A 48 10.24 -5.56 1.56
N SER A 49 9.80 -6.80 1.30
CA SER A 49 8.66 -7.40 2.02
C SER A 49 8.95 -7.61 3.51
N ASP A 50 10.19 -7.98 3.84
CA ASP A 50 10.61 -8.22 5.22
C ASP A 50 10.99 -6.93 5.97
N SER A 51 11.33 -5.86 5.25
CA SER A 51 11.66 -4.55 5.80
C SER A 51 10.43 -3.80 6.34
N GLY A 52 9.72 -4.40 7.28
CA GLY A 52 9.28 -3.72 8.51
C GLY A 52 8.50 -2.40 8.41
N ARG A 53 7.92 -2.06 7.25
CA ARG A 53 6.98 -0.92 7.13
C ARG A 53 5.65 -1.19 7.83
N ALA A 54 5.51 -2.35 8.47
CA ALA A 54 4.71 -2.50 9.67
C ALA A 54 5.34 -1.69 10.82
N SER A 55 5.48 -0.38 10.65
CA SER A 55 5.76 0.55 11.73
C SER A 55 4.64 0.39 12.75
N ALA A 56 4.90 -0.44 13.77
CA ALA A 56 4.01 -0.81 14.86
C ALA A 56 2.53 -0.56 14.53
N CYS A 57 1.89 -1.45 13.75
CA CYS A 57 0.47 -1.32 13.43
C CYS A 57 -0.31 -1.11 14.73
N ARG A 58 -0.76 0.13 14.96
CA ARG A 58 -1.50 0.49 16.17
C ARG A 58 -2.83 -0.24 16.09
N LYS A 59 -3.00 -1.24 16.96
CA LYS A 59 -4.22 -2.03 17.05
C LYS A 59 -5.18 -1.33 17.99
N PHE A 60 -6.40 -1.11 17.54
CA PHE A 60 -7.48 -0.54 18.34
C PHE A 60 -8.50 -1.62 18.66
N LYS A 61 -9.09 -1.57 19.86
CA LYS A 61 -10.12 -2.51 20.31
C LYS A 61 -11.49 -1.85 20.24
N VAL A 62 -12.53 -2.68 20.14
CA VAL A 62 -13.92 -2.23 20.25
C VAL A 62 -14.12 -1.57 21.61
N GLY A 63 -14.69 -0.36 21.62
CA GLY A 63 -14.85 0.46 22.82
C GLY A 63 -13.77 1.52 23.04
N ASP A 64 -12.67 1.50 22.28
CA ASP A 64 -11.65 2.56 22.39
C ASP A 64 -12.18 3.89 21.86
N THR A 65 -11.99 4.96 22.63
CA THR A 65 -12.28 6.34 22.21
C THR A 65 -11.06 6.91 21.48
N LEU A 66 -11.27 7.27 20.22
CA LEU A 66 -10.26 7.81 19.31
C LEU A 66 -10.75 9.14 18.71
N PHE A 67 -9.89 9.79 17.94
CA PHE A 67 -10.28 10.95 17.14
C PHE A 67 -10.21 10.58 15.66
N ALA A 68 -11.31 10.77 14.95
CA ALA A 68 -11.38 10.63 13.49
C ALA A 68 -11.17 12.00 12.84
N ARG A 69 -10.48 12.00 11.69
CA ARG A 69 -10.29 13.22 10.92
C ARG A 69 -11.59 13.60 10.20
N ASN A 70 -12.05 14.83 10.41
CA ASN A 70 -13.18 15.40 9.69
C ASN A 70 -12.71 15.98 8.36
N TYR A 71 -13.26 15.48 7.25
CA TYR A 71 -13.00 16.02 5.92
C TYR A 71 -14.09 16.99 5.43
N ARG A 72 -15.21 17.13 6.16
CA ARG A 72 -16.34 17.97 5.78
C ARG A 72 -16.26 19.39 6.32
N GLY A 73 -15.41 19.66 7.32
CA GLY A 73 -15.26 20.99 7.89
C GLY A 73 -14.49 21.02 9.21
N THR A 74 -14.69 22.08 9.98
CA THR A 74 -14.15 22.25 11.33
C THR A 74 -15.13 21.69 12.37
N PRO A 75 -14.64 21.06 13.47
CA PRO A 75 -13.24 20.81 13.82
C PRO A 75 -12.63 19.66 12.99
N ALA A 76 -11.31 19.75 12.74
CA ALA A 76 -10.57 18.77 11.95
C ALA A 76 -10.50 17.36 12.58
N TRP A 77 -10.78 17.25 13.87
CA TRP A 77 -10.78 16.00 14.64
C TRP A 77 -12.08 15.88 15.43
N ILE A 78 -12.75 14.75 15.31
CA ILE A 78 -14.02 14.45 15.97
C ILE A 78 -13.82 13.23 16.87
N PRO A 79 -14.27 13.25 18.13
CA PRO A 79 -14.22 12.08 19.00
C PRO A 79 -15.14 10.97 18.45
N VAL A 80 -14.61 9.76 18.36
CA VAL A 80 -15.31 8.56 17.87
C VAL A 80 -14.98 7.36 18.74
N THR A 81 -15.89 6.40 18.82
CA THR A 81 -15.68 5.13 19.50
C THR A 81 -15.65 4.00 18.49
N VAL A 82 -14.68 3.08 18.61
CA VAL A 82 -14.61 1.91 17.74
C VAL A 82 -15.77 0.95 18.04
N VAL A 83 -16.62 0.69 17.06
CA VAL A 83 -17.76 -0.24 17.17
C VAL A 83 -17.38 -1.64 16.68
N LYS A 84 -16.61 -1.72 15.58
CA LYS A 84 -16.25 -3.00 14.97
C LYS A 84 -14.92 -2.93 14.24
N VAL A 85 -14.11 -3.98 14.37
CA VAL A 85 -12.90 -4.17 13.55
C VAL A 85 -13.29 -4.91 12.27
N THR A 86 -13.05 -4.31 11.10
CA THR A 86 -13.36 -4.93 9.79
C THR A 86 -12.14 -5.59 9.15
N GLY A 87 -10.94 -5.11 9.46
CA GLY A 87 -9.70 -5.70 8.96
C GLY A 87 -8.48 -5.26 9.77
N PRO A 88 -7.27 -5.66 9.38
CA PRO A 88 -6.03 -5.34 10.12
C PRO A 88 -5.80 -3.84 10.31
N VAL A 89 -6.34 -3.02 9.40
CA VAL A 89 -6.19 -1.54 9.37
C VAL A 89 -7.52 -0.81 9.18
N SER A 90 -8.67 -1.51 9.18
CA SER A 90 -9.98 -0.92 8.89
C SER A 90 -10.94 -1.14 10.05
N TYR A 91 -11.57 -0.07 10.52
CA TYR A 91 -12.39 -0.04 11.72
C TYR A 91 -13.66 0.77 11.46
N ILE A 92 -14.80 0.26 11.90
CA ILE A 92 -16.05 1.02 11.95
C ILE A 92 -16.08 1.77 13.27
N VAL A 93 -16.21 3.08 13.19
CA VAL A 93 -16.21 3.99 14.32
C VAL A 93 -17.51 4.79 14.35
N LYS A 94 -18.01 5.11 15.54
CA LYS A 94 -19.24 5.87 15.72
C LYS A 94 -18.96 7.17 16.46
N THR A 95 -19.47 8.28 15.95
CA THR A 95 -19.42 9.58 16.62
C THR A 95 -20.43 9.64 17.76
N THR A 96 -20.22 10.52 18.73
CA THR A 96 -21.18 10.86 19.79
C THR A 96 -22.58 11.19 19.24
N ASP A 97 -22.65 11.74 18.03
CA ASP A 97 -23.89 12.13 17.34
C ASP A 97 -24.60 10.97 16.62
N GLY A 98 -24.09 9.75 16.76
CA GLY A 98 -24.71 8.54 16.22
C GLY A 98 -24.32 8.18 14.78
N ILE A 99 -23.48 8.99 14.13
CA ILE A 99 -23.02 8.76 12.76
C ILE A 99 -21.92 7.70 12.74
N GLU A 100 -22.06 6.70 11.85
CA GLU A 100 -21.09 5.62 11.66
C GLU A 100 -20.15 5.90 10.47
N PHE A 101 -18.84 5.77 10.69
CA PHE A 101 -17.79 5.87 9.69
C PHE A 101 -17.10 4.52 9.50
N ARG A 102 -16.65 4.24 8.28
CA ARG A 102 -15.97 3.00 7.87
C ARG A 102 -14.50 3.26 7.51
#